data_AF-A0A3M7BDE0-F1
#
_entry.id   AF-A0A3M7BDE0-F1
#
_cell.length_a   1.000
_cell.length_b   1.000
_cell.length_c   1.000
_cell.angle_alpha   90.00
_cell.angle_beta   90.00
_cell.angle_gamma   90.00
#
_symmetry.space_group_name_H-M   'P 1'
#
loop_
_entity.id
_entity.type
_entity.pdbx_description
1 polymer ?
#
loop_
_entity_poly.entity_id
_entity_poly.type
_entity_poly.pdbx_seq_one_letter_code
_entity_poly.pdbx_strand_id
1 'polypeptide(L)'
;MPSLTPIRVRGKRTAAKDEKWNAGKKRKASRLNPSSHWAAADDTSYPPSRKRKRRTRTLAFVEELPTEILQNIFYFSGNLNLALASTSLQSQLSSKHVYLAHTTRLLQPLLGNKNTEVEEDTDVATASRLLSCRFFTWDFFKSWLSQRSSSDADKHASEQSQSAEDYLAIWQGQRPSPKLLPPLKILHGPWTQDKVDFLALMAVTEPDLPSLSPIHGEAAYLGLTQAVAERSFDAVAQLLRFKPSVDTEMLRKAVIDNVFDRDVVLKLADYAVQRQQESISSEMPAVDFLDPALWAWAERTRNNDDDNGEWLSNLLKDKSRQVQPQTRSAQQPADDDANM
;
A
#
# COMPACT_ATOMS: atom_id res chain seq x y z
N MET A 1 49.29 22.27 -14.63
CA MET A 1 48.34 23.16 -13.93
C MET A 1 47.19 23.48 -14.87
N PRO A 2 46.05 22.77 -14.76
CA PRO A 2 44.97 22.83 -15.74
C PRO A 2 44.15 24.12 -15.63
N SER A 3 43.85 24.69 -16.81
CA SER A 3 43.05 25.90 -17.03
C SER A 3 41.56 25.62 -16.84
N LEU A 4 40.92 26.37 -15.95
CA LEU A 4 39.47 26.33 -15.73
C LEU A 4 38.76 27.12 -16.83
N THR A 5 37.88 26.45 -17.58
CA THR A 5 37.02 27.07 -18.59
C THR A 5 35.84 27.77 -17.92
N PRO A 6 35.46 29.01 -18.34
CA PRO A 6 34.37 29.73 -17.71
C PRO A 6 33.00 29.24 -18.17
N ILE A 7 32.15 28.91 -17.20
CA ILE A 7 30.74 28.54 -17.38
C ILE A 7 29.92 29.81 -17.69
N ARG A 8 29.31 29.87 -18.89
CA ARG A 8 28.36 30.93 -19.27
C ARG A 8 26.95 30.58 -18.75
N VAL A 9 26.60 31.13 -17.58
CA VAL A 9 25.22 31.11 -17.06
C VAL A 9 24.37 32.11 -17.86
N ARG A 10 23.44 31.62 -18.67
CA ARG A 10 22.52 32.43 -19.46
C ARG A 10 21.34 32.90 -18.60
N GLY A 11 21.56 33.94 -17.80
CA GLY A 11 20.53 34.68 -17.07
C GLY A 11 20.05 35.92 -17.86
N LYS A 12 18.72 36.13 -17.87
CA LYS A 12 17.98 37.21 -18.54
C LYS A 12 18.60 38.60 -18.34
N ARG A 13 19.05 39.23 -19.43
CA ARG A 13 19.30 40.68 -19.48
C ARG A 13 17.98 41.38 -19.78
N THR A 14 17.76 42.53 -19.10
CA THR A 14 16.59 43.43 -19.13
C THR A 14 15.40 43.04 -18.23
N ALA A 15 15.60 43.13 -16.92
CA ALA A 15 14.53 43.45 -15.98
C ALA A 15 15.09 44.47 -14.97
N ALA A 16 14.36 45.57 -14.74
CA ALA A 16 14.71 46.56 -13.73
C ALA A 16 14.64 45.92 -12.32
N LYS A 17 15.35 46.52 -11.36
CA LYS A 17 15.57 45.96 -10.00
C LYS A 17 14.29 45.77 -9.18
N ASP A 18 13.18 46.38 -9.58
CA ASP A 18 11.98 46.48 -8.73
C ASP A 18 10.84 45.52 -9.15
N GLU A 19 10.94 44.86 -10.31
CA GLU A 19 9.87 44.01 -10.86
C GLU A 19 9.98 42.52 -10.49
N LYS A 20 11.03 42.09 -9.78
CA LYS A 20 11.28 40.65 -9.54
C LYS A 20 10.62 40.06 -8.30
N TRP A 21 9.99 40.85 -7.43
CA TRP A 21 9.51 40.30 -6.15
C TRP A 21 8.09 39.69 -6.19
N ASN A 22 7.22 40.03 -7.16
CA ASN A 22 5.79 39.68 -7.04
C ASN A 22 5.16 38.83 -8.17
N ALA A 23 5.93 38.31 -9.13
CA ALA A 23 5.36 37.57 -10.28
C ALA A 23 5.31 36.03 -10.11
N GLY A 24 5.13 35.55 -8.87
CA GLY A 24 4.96 34.14 -8.52
C GLY A 24 3.51 33.69 -8.47
N LYS A 25 2.82 33.71 -9.62
CA LYS A 25 1.71 32.82 -10.02
C LYS A 25 0.67 32.41 -8.95
N LYS A 26 -0.38 33.22 -8.78
CA LYS A 26 -1.73 32.70 -8.48
C LYS A 26 -2.26 31.97 -9.71
N ARG A 27 -2.40 30.64 -9.64
CA ARG A 27 -3.14 29.86 -10.65
C ARG A 27 -4.64 30.06 -10.38
N LYS A 28 -5.34 30.82 -11.23
CA LYS A 28 -6.81 30.79 -11.28
C LYS A 28 -7.24 29.66 -12.23
N ALA A 29 -8.01 28.74 -11.68
CA ALA A 29 -8.81 27.77 -12.42
C ALA A 29 -10.12 28.41 -12.90
N SER A 30 -10.58 28.04 -14.09
CA SER A 30 -11.96 28.20 -14.60
C SER A 30 -12.01 27.43 -15.93
N ARG A 31 -12.60 26.23 -15.99
CA ARG A 31 -14.04 25.88 -16.08
C ARG A 31 -14.75 26.50 -17.28
N LEU A 32 -14.98 25.63 -18.28
CA LEU A 32 -16.19 25.39 -19.10
C LEU A 32 -17.03 26.58 -19.63
N ASN A 33 -17.20 26.57 -20.96
CA ASN A 33 -18.14 27.30 -21.82
C ASN A 33 -19.63 26.93 -21.53
N PRO A 34 -20.66 27.76 -21.87
CA PRO A 34 -21.14 27.87 -23.26
C PRO A 34 -21.90 29.16 -23.72
N SER A 35 -21.84 29.44 -25.04
CA SER A 35 -22.80 30.20 -25.90
C SER A 35 -23.02 31.70 -25.59
N SER A 36 -23.35 32.65 -26.48
CA SER A 36 -23.55 32.75 -27.94
C SER A 36 -23.55 34.25 -28.30
N HIS A 37 -23.52 34.53 -29.61
CA HIS A 37 -24.00 35.74 -30.30
C HIS A 37 -23.05 36.94 -30.59
N TRP A 38 -22.84 37.11 -31.91
CA TRP A 38 -22.51 38.31 -32.70
C TRP A 38 -21.25 39.13 -32.35
N ALA A 39 -20.27 39.11 -33.25
CA ALA A 39 -19.91 40.27 -34.10
C ALA A 39 -18.61 39.96 -34.87
N ALA A 40 -18.64 40.25 -36.17
CA ALA A 40 -17.51 40.19 -37.08
C ALA A 40 -16.64 41.47 -36.97
N ALA A 41 -15.38 41.34 -37.41
CA ALA A 41 -14.31 42.34 -37.46
C ALA A 41 -13.75 42.72 -36.07
N ASP A 42 -12.44 42.77 -35.83
CA ASP A 42 -11.41 43.35 -36.68
C ASP A 42 -10.05 42.65 -36.53
N ASP A 43 -9.27 42.73 -37.60
CA ASP A 43 -7.97 42.11 -37.83
C ASP A 43 -6.86 42.92 -37.15
N THR A 44 -6.40 42.50 -35.96
CA THR A 44 -5.16 43.02 -35.36
C THR A 44 -4.26 41.90 -34.87
N SER A 45 -3.45 41.38 -35.80
CA SER A 45 -2.06 40.96 -35.62
C SER A 45 -1.58 40.60 -34.20
N TYR A 46 -1.89 39.38 -33.74
CA TYR A 46 -1.11 38.74 -32.69
C TYR A 46 0.22 38.23 -33.27
N PRO A 47 1.38 38.47 -32.62
CA PRO A 47 2.64 37.95 -33.12
C PRO A 47 2.63 36.42 -33.06
N PRO A 48 3.03 35.71 -34.14
CA PRO A 48 3.00 34.26 -34.17
C PRO A 48 3.91 33.71 -33.06
N SER A 49 3.30 33.03 -32.10
CA SER A 49 3.98 32.17 -31.13
C SER A 49 5.01 31.33 -31.88
N ARG A 50 6.30 31.59 -31.64
CA ARG A 50 7.41 30.88 -32.27
C ARG A 50 7.25 29.39 -31.97
N LYS A 51 6.76 28.63 -32.95
CA LYS A 51 6.70 27.17 -32.91
C LYS A 51 8.11 26.69 -32.63
N ARG A 52 8.35 26.18 -31.41
CA ARG A 52 9.61 25.52 -31.05
C ARG A 52 9.82 24.41 -32.09
N LYS A 53 10.85 24.57 -32.93
CA LYS A 53 11.29 23.56 -33.90
C LYS A 53 11.58 22.29 -33.09
N ARG A 54 10.66 21.33 -33.11
CA ARG A 54 10.86 20.02 -32.48
C ARG A 54 12.11 19.45 -33.14
N ARG A 55 13.20 19.33 -32.38
CA ARG A 55 14.35 18.55 -32.83
C ARG A 55 13.82 17.14 -33.06
N THR A 56 13.92 16.65 -34.29
CA THR A 56 13.73 15.23 -34.62
C THR A 56 14.74 14.45 -33.77
N ARG A 57 14.21 13.72 -32.79
CA ARG A 57 15.02 12.86 -31.94
C ARG A 57 15.42 11.66 -32.80
N THR A 58 16.71 11.48 -33.01
CA THR A 58 17.25 10.24 -33.59
C THR A 58 17.00 9.13 -32.58
N LEU A 59 16.27 8.10 -33.01
CA LEU A 59 15.98 6.94 -32.19
C LEU A 59 17.25 6.10 -32.02
N ALA A 60 17.38 5.42 -30.88
CA ALA A 60 18.44 4.44 -30.72
C ALA A 60 18.12 3.17 -31.54
N PHE A 61 19.13 2.40 -31.95
CA PHE A 61 18.93 1.17 -32.75
C PHE A 61 17.87 0.22 -32.19
N VAL A 62 17.82 0.07 -30.85
CA VAL A 62 16.81 -0.77 -30.19
C VAL A 62 15.40 -0.20 -30.36
N GLU A 63 15.23 1.12 -30.39
CA GLU A 63 13.93 1.79 -30.56
C GLU A 63 13.41 1.73 -32.01
N GLU A 64 14.28 1.41 -32.97
CA GLU A 64 13.93 1.24 -34.39
C GLU A 64 13.45 -0.19 -34.70
N LEU A 65 13.57 -1.11 -33.75
CA LEU A 65 13.10 -2.49 -33.93
C LEU A 65 11.57 -2.55 -34.05
N PRO A 66 11.03 -3.54 -34.79
CA PRO A 66 9.61 -3.80 -34.83
C PRO A 66 9.04 -4.06 -33.43
N THR A 67 7.77 -3.67 -33.23
CA THR A 67 7.11 -3.72 -31.91
C THR A 67 7.05 -5.16 -31.38
N GLU A 68 6.87 -6.13 -32.25
CA GLU A 68 6.80 -7.56 -31.95
C GLU A 68 8.14 -8.07 -31.40
N ILE A 69 9.24 -7.62 -32.00
CA ILE A 69 10.59 -7.97 -31.55
C ILE A 69 10.87 -7.33 -30.20
N LEU A 70 10.49 -6.06 -30.02
CA LEU A 70 10.60 -5.37 -28.73
C LEU A 70 9.80 -6.05 -27.63
N GLN A 71 8.57 -6.48 -27.92
CA GLN A 71 7.73 -7.20 -26.96
C GLN A 71 8.34 -8.55 -26.57
N ASN A 72 8.91 -9.30 -27.53
CA ASN A 72 9.65 -10.53 -27.24
C ASN A 72 10.87 -10.26 -26.36
N ILE A 73 11.70 -9.27 -26.71
CA ILE A 73 12.87 -8.89 -25.89
C ILE A 73 12.42 -8.51 -24.48
N PHE A 74 11.36 -7.70 -24.35
CA PHE A 74 10.82 -7.29 -23.06
C PHE A 74 10.37 -8.51 -22.24
N TYR A 75 9.58 -9.41 -22.84
CA TYR A 75 9.11 -10.63 -22.21
C TYR A 75 10.26 -11.55 -21.76
N PHE A 76 11.25 -11.79 -22.62
CA PHE A 76 12.39 -12.66 -22.30
C PHE A 76 13.37 -12.05 -21.30
N SER A 77 13.59 -10.73 -21.37
CA SER A 77 14.49 -10.03 -20.46
C SER A 77 13.96 -9.93 -19.04
N GLY A 78 12.65 -9.99 -18.85
CA GLY A 78 12.01 -9.80 -17.55
C GLY A 78 12.20 -8.40 -16.96
N ASN A 79 12.80 -7.46 -17.71
CA ASN A 79 13.33 -6.21 -17.16
C ASN A 79 12.32 -5.07 -17.34
N LEU A 80 11.61 -4.75 -16.27
CA LEU A 80 10.65 -3.64 -16.20
C LEU A 80 11.25 -2.26 -16.57
N ASN A 81 12.58 -2.10 -16.51
CA ASN A 81 13.24 -0.85 -16.87
C ASN A 81 13.31 -0.58 -18.37
N LEU A 82 13.15 -1.60 -19.21
CA LEU A 82 13.22 -1.43 -20.66
C LEU A 82 12.14 -0.47 -21.17
N ALA A 83 10.92 -0.61 -20.65
CA ALA A 83 9.81 0.28 -20.96
C ALA A 83 10.03 1.72 -20.40
N LEU A 84 10.90 1.90 -19.41
CA LEU A 84 11.21 3.20 -18.82
C LEU A 84 12.44 3.87 -19.43
N ALA A 85 13.25 3.12 -20.18
CA ALA A 85 14.48 3.62 -20.78
C ALA A 85 14.21 4.74 -21.82
N SER A 86 13.05 4.70 -22.49
CA SER A 86 12.64 5.78 -23.37
C SER A 86 11.14 5.86 -23.58
N THR A 87 10.69 7.05 -24.00
CA THR A 87 9.28 7.29 -24.33
C THR A 87 8.80 6.51 -25.54
N SER A 88 9.70 6.18 -26.48
CA SER A 88 9.36 5.38 -27.66
C SER A 88 9.09 3.93 -27.25
N LEU A 89 10.03 3.33 -26.52
CA LEU A 89 9.89 1.98 -25.99
C LEU A 89 8.68 1.86 -25.07
N GLN A 90 8.45 2.87 -24.22
CA GLN A 90 7.26 2.91 -23.37
C GLN A 90 5.98 2.80 -24.20
N SER A 91 5.86 3.58 -25.28
CA SER A 91 4.66 3.56 -26.13
C SER A 91 4.43 2.22 -26.83
N GLN A 92 5.50 1.54 -27.22
CA GLN A 92 5.45 0.25 -27.92
C GLN A 92 5.22 -0.94 -26.95
N LEU A 93 5.70 -0.83 -25.71
CA LEU A 93 5.65 -1.89 -24.70
C LEU A 93 4.51 -1.75 -23.69
N SER A 94 3.74 -0.66 -23.72
CA SER A 94 2.69 -0.37 -22.72
C SER A 94 1.32 -0.97 -23.03
N SER A 95 1.25 -2.04 -23.84
CA SER A 95 -0.02 -2.69 -24.14
C SER A 95 -0.51 -3.55 -22.97
N LYS A 96 -1.83 -3.61 -22.77
CA LYS A 96 -2.45 -4.43 -21.70
C LYS A 96 -2.01 -5.89 -21.78
N HIS A 97 -1.99 -6.45 -22.99
CA HIS A 97 -1.59 -7.84 -23.22
C HIS A 97 -0.14 -8.10 -22.80
N VAL A 98 0.78 -7.19 -23.13
CA VAL A 98 2.20 -7.31 -22.74
C VAL A 98 2.35 -7.26 -21.22
N TYR A 99 1.65 -6.36 -20.54
CA TYR A 99 1.67 -6.32 -19.08
C TYR A 99 1.08 -7.57 -18.45
N LEU A 100 -0.03 -8.11 -18.96
CA LEU A 100 -0.63 -9.35 -18.45
C LEU A 100 0.33 -10.55 -18.60
N ALA A 101 0.90 -10.74 -19.78
CA ALA A 101 1.87 -11.81 -20.04
C ALA A 101 3.10 -11.67 -19.15
N HIS A 102 3.60 -10.44 -18.99
CA HIS A 102 4.78 -10.17 -18.18
C HIS A 102 4.50 -10.36 -16.67
N THR A 103 3.33 -9.93 -16.17
CA THR A 103 2.88 -10.17 -14.80
C THR A 103 2.77 -11.65 -14.50
N THR A 104 2.16 -12.45 -15.39
CA THR A 104 2.08 -13.90 -15.22
C THR A 104 3.47 -14.50 -15.07
N ARG A 105 4.39 -14.18 -15.98
CA ARG A 105 5.77 -14.70 -15.93
C ARG A 105 6.50 -14.35 -14.63
N LEU A 106 6.39 -13.10 -14.18
CA LEU A 106 7.13 -12.63 -12.99
C LEU A 106 6.53 -13.11 -11.67
N LEU A 107 5.22 -13.34 -11.60
CA LEU A 107 4.58 -13.87 -10.40
C LEU A 107 4.61 -15.39 -10.35
N GLN A 108 4.67 -16.08 -11.49
CA GLN A 108 4.62 -17.55 -11.55
C GLN A 108 5.59 -18.29 -10.62
N PRO A 109 6.84 -17.85 -10.40
CA PRO A 109 7.73 -18.51 -9.43
C PRO A 109 7.22 -18.48 -7.99
N LEU A 110 6.39 -17.47 -7.64
CA LEU A 110 5.86 -17.25 -6.29
C LEU A 110 4.42 -17.76 -6.12
N LEU A 111 3.91 -18.52 -7.09
CA LEU A 111 2.55 -19.07 -7.09
C LEU A 111 2.59 -20.61 -7.21
N GLY A 112 1.83 -21.29 -6.35
CA GLY A 112 1.62 -22.74 -6.39
C GLY A 112 2.50 -23.56 -5.44
N ASN A 113 2.17 -24.85 -5.29
CA ASN A 113 2.96 -25.82 -4.51
C ASN A 113 4.12 -26.37 -5.34
N LYS A 114 5.16 -25.58 -5.58
CA LYS A 114 6.43 -26.17 -6.05
C LYS A 114 7.29 -26.51 -4.84
N ASN A 115 7.18 -27.74 -4.36
CA ASN A 115 7.94 -28.30 -3.24
C ASN A 115 9.46 -28.43 -3.49
N THR A 116 10.04 -27.78 -4.50
CA THR A 116 11.39 -28.11 -4.99
C THR A 116 12.24 -26.95 -5.50
N GLU A 117 11.70 -25.75 -5.66
CA GLU A 117 12.50 -24.58 -6.05
C GLU A 117 12.54 -23.63 -4.85
N VAL A 118 13.71 -23.50 -4.25
CA VAL A 118 13.96 -22.46 -3.23
C VAL A 118 13.58 -21.15 -3.87
N GLU A 119 12.56 -20.48 -3.34
CA GLU A 119 12.18 -19.14 -3.77
C GLU A 119 13.44 -18.25 -3.72
N GLU A 120 13.92 -17.84 -4.90
CA GLU A 120 15.09 -16.99 -4.96
C GLU A 120 14.71 -15.59 -4.47
N ASP A 121 15.57 -14.97 -3.66
CA ASP A 121 15.36 -13.59 -3.20
C ASP A 121 15.24 -12.60 -4.37
N THR A 122 15.84 -12.96 -5.52
CA THR A 122 15.74 -12.25 -6.81
C THR A 122 14.31 -12.25 -7.36
N ASP A 123 13.58 -13.35 -7.26
CA ASP A 123 12.19 -13.47 -7.72
C ASP A 123 11.25 -12.66 -6.82
N VAL A 124 11.44 -12.74 -5.50
CA VAL A 124 10.68 -11.94 -4.52
C VAL A 124 10.91 -10.44 -4.76
N ALA A 125 12.15 -10.02 -4.99
CA ALA A 125 12.47 -8.63 -5.30
C ALA A 125 11.85 -8.17 -6.62
N THR A 126 11.85 -9.03 -7.65
CA THR A 126 11.28 -8.72 -8.97
C THR A 126 9.75 -8.61 -8.90
N ALA A 127 9.08 -9.51 -8.19
CA ALA A 127 7.64 -9.44 -7.94
C ALA A 127 7.26 -8.21 -7.11
N SER A 128 8.00 -7.91 -6.04
CA SER A 128 7.77 -6.70 -5.23
C SER A 128 7.90 -5.42 -6.07
N ARG A 129 8.87 -5.38 -6.99
CA ARG A 129 9.05 -4.29 -7.95
C ARG A 129 7.86 -4.20 -8.93
N LEU A 130 7.38 -5.33 -9.44
CA LEU A 130 6.21 -5.40 -10.33
C LEU A 130 4.97 -4.82 -9.64
N LEU A 131 4.67 -5.27 -8.43
CA LEU A 131 3.52 -4.81 -7.64
C LEU A 131 3.56 -3.30 -7.38
N SER A 132 4.77 -2.78 -7.17
CA SER A 132 5.03 -1.35 -6.96
C SER A 132 4.91 -0.50 -8.23
N CYS A 133 4.82 -1.10 -9.42
CA CYS A 133 4.72 -0.35 -10.67
C CYS A 133 3.41 0.46 -10.75
N ARG A 134 3.47 1.60 -11.45
CA ARG A 134 2.32 2.51 -11.62
C ARG A 134 1.14 1.87 -12.35
N PHE A 135 1.41 0.99 -13.32
CA PHE A 135 0.36 0.32 -14.10
C PHE A 135 -0.35 -0.77 -13.30
N PHE A 136 0.24 -1.27 -12.21
CA PHE A 136 -0.32 -2.34 -11.40
C PHE A 136 -1.40 -1.78 -10.47
N THR A 137 -2.61 -1.58 -11.00
CA THR A 137 -3.77 -1.10 -10.24
C THR A 137 -4.67 -2.25 -9.80
N TRP A 138 -5.65 -1.97 -8.94
CA TRP A 138 -6.66 -2.96 -8.55
C TRP A 138 -7.41 -3.51 -9.77
N ASP A 139 -7.86 -2.65 -10.68
CA ASP A 139 -8.56 -3.09 -11.90
C ASP A 139 -7.68 -3.93 -12.83
N PHE A 140 -6.39 -3.61 -12.91
CA PHE A 140 -5.43 -4.44 -13.63
C PHE A 140 -5.29 -5.81 -12.98
N PHE A 141 -5.18 -5.86 -11.65
CA PHE A 141 -5.05 -7.11 -10.91
C PHE A 141 -6.31 -8.00 -11.02
N LYS A 142 -7.51 -7.43 -10.90
CA LYS A 142 -8.79 -8.13 -11.17
C LYS A 142 -8.83 -8.69 -12.59
N SER A 143 -8.45 -7.89 -13.59
CA SER A 143 -8.38 -8.34 -14.99
C SER A 143 -7.42 -9.51 -15.16
N TRP A 144 -6.27 -9.46 -14.50
CA TRP A 144 -5.26 -10.51 -14.54
C TRP A 144 -5.73 -11.80 -13.86
N LEU A 145 -6.38 -11.71 -12.69
CA LEU A 145 -6.97 -12.86 -12.00
C LEU A 145 -8.07 -13.51 -12.83
N SER A 146 -8.96 -12.71 -13.41
CA SER A 146 -10.07 -13.19 -14.27
C SER A 146 -9.55 -13.98 -15.47
N GLN A 147 -8.44 -13.54 -16.08
CA GLN A 147 -7.82 -14.23 -17.22
C GLN A 147 -7.22 -15.59 -16.82
N ARG A 148 -6.84 -15.77 -15.54
CA ARG A 148 -6.28 -17.03 -15.04
C ARG A 148 -7.35 -17.99 -14.54
N SER A 149 -8.52 -17.50 -14.14
CA SER A 149 -9.66 -18.35 -13.77
C SER A 149 -10.45 -18.86 -14.96
N SER A 150 -10.37 -18.20 -16.14
CA SER A 150 -10.94 -18.71 -17.38
C SER A 150 -10.17 -19.95 -17.87
N SER A 151 -10.50 -21.11 -17.32
CA SER A 151 -10.32 -22.39 -18.02
C SER A 151 -11.01 -22.31 -19.38
N ASP A 152 -10.44 -22.94 -20.40
CA ASP A 152 -10.87 -22.90 -21.81
C ASP A 152 -12.33 -23.36 -22.08
N ALA A 153 -13.06 -23.83 -21.06
CA ALA A 153 -14.42 -24.34 -21.17
C ALA A 153 -15.53 -23.26 -21.07
N ASP A 154 -15.30 -22.13 -20.40
CA ASP A 154 -16.38 -21.19 -20.04
C ASP A 154 -16.19 -19.77 -20.61
N LYS A 155 -15.76 -19.68 -21.87
CA LYS A 155 -15.60 -18.37 -22.56
C LYS A 155 -16.92 -17.67 -22.93
N HIS A 156 -18.07 -18.30 -22.70
CA HIS A 156 -19.38 -17.77 -23.11
C HIS A 156 -20.38 -17.49 -21.98
N ALA A 157 -19.98 -17.66 -20.71
CA ALA A 157 -20.82 -17.32 -19.58
C ALA A 157 -19.97 -16.66 -18.50
N SER A 158 -19.90 -15.33 -18.50
CA SER A 158 -19.93 -14.50 -17.28
C SER A 158 -19.26 -13.15 -17.54
N GLU A 159 -20.05 -12.19 -18.05
CA GLU A 159 -19.88 -10.77 -17.75
C GLU A 159 -20.63 -10.43 -16.44
N GLN A 160 -20.81 -11.40 -15.53
CA GLN A 160 -21.33 -11.09 -14.20
C GLN A 160 -20.20 -10.50 -13.39
N SER A 161 -20.48 -9.38 -12.73
CA SER A 161 -19.56 -8.73 -11.80
C SER A 161 -19.16 -9.73 -10.72
N GLN A 162 -17.94 -10.25 -10.81
CA GLN A 162 -17.34 -11.09 -9.79
C GLN A 162 -17.25 -10.30 -8.49
N SER A 163 -17.71 -10.91 -7.39
CA SER A 163 -17.60 -10.35 -6.06
C SER A 163 -16.13 -10.28 -5.61
N ALA A 164 -15.82 -9.43 -4.64
CA ALA A 164 -14.50 -9.43 -4.00
C ALA A 164 -14.14 -10.81 -3.41
N GLU A 165 -15.14 -11.54 -2.92
CA GLU A 165 -15.00 -12.91 -2.41
C GLU A 165 -14.57 -13.91 -3.50
N ASP A 166 -15.08 -13.75 -4.73
CA ASP A 166 -14.69 -14.61 -5.86
C ASP A 166 -13.21 -14.40 -6.20
N TYR A 167 -12.75 -13.14 -6.22
CA TYR A 167 -11.35 -12.81 -6.45
C TYR A 167 -10.45 -13.35 -5.34
N LEU A 168 -10.91 -13.30 -4.09
CA LEU A 168 -10.19 -13.88 -2.95
C LEU A 168 -10.03 -15.39 -3.11
N ALA A 169 -11.09 -16.10 -3.49
CA ALA A 169 -11.05 -17.54 -3.73
C ALA A 169 -10.11 -17.91 -4.89
N ILE A 170 -10.17 -17.16 -6.00
CA ILE A 170 -9.25 -17.35 -7.14
C ILE A 170 -7.80 -17.17 -6.68
N TRP A 171 -7.52 -16.11 -5.91
CA TRP A 171 -6.17 -15.80 -5.43
C TRP A 171 -5.65 -16.83 -4.43
N GLN A 172 -6.48 -17.26 -3.48
CA GLN A 172 -6.15 -18.37 -2.57
C GLN A 172 -5.84 -19.66 -3.34
N GLY A 173 -6.61 -19.95 -4.40
CA GLY A 173 -6.34 -21.08 -5.29
C GLY A 173 -4.98 -21.02 -5.99
N GLN A 174 -4.41 -19.81 -6.19
CA GLN A 174 -3.06 -19.63 -6.74
C GLN A 174 -1.95 -19.92 -5.73
N ARG A 175 -2.28 -20.06 -4.43
CA ARG A 175 -1.32 -20.32 -3.34
C ARG A 175 -0.09 -19.38 -3.42
N PRO A 176 -0.29 -18.07 -3.21
CA PRO A 176 0.81 -17.12 -3.24
C PRO A 176 1.81 -17.38 -2.10
N SER A 177 3.08 -17.12 -2.38
CA SER A 177 4.14 -17.16 -1.38
C SER A 177 3.88 -16.20 -0.22
N PRO A 178 4.14 -16.59 1.04
CA PRO A 178 4.10 -15.69 2.18
C PRO A 178 5.20 -14.61 2.15
N LYS A 179 6.24 -14.78 1.32
CA LYS A 179 7.27 -13.75 1.15
C LYS A 179 6.87 -12.63 0.17
N LEU A 180 5.74 -12.79 -0.53
CA LEU A 180 5.27 -11.79 -1.48
C LEU A 180 4.77 -10.55 -0.73
N LEU A 181 5.51 -9.45 -0.86
CA LEU A 181 5.18 -8.20 -0.18
C LEU A 181 4.05 -7.44 -0.89
N PRO A 182 3.09 -6.86 -0.14
CA PRO A 182 2.08 -5.99 -0.71
C PRO A 182 2.70 -4.71 -1.28
N PRO A 183 2.14 -4.13 -2.37
CA PRO A 183 2.60 -2.84 -2.85
C PRO A 183 2.46 -1.74 -1.78
N LEU A 184 3.52 -0.97 -1.48
CA LEU A 184 3.47 0.08 -0.44
C LEU A 184 2.27 1.05 -0.58
N LYS A 185 1.85 1.35 -1.81
CA LYS A 185 0.69 2.21 -2.11
C LYS A 185 -0.65 1.71 -1.53
N ILE A 186 -0.76 0.41 -1.22
CA ILE A 186 -1.97 -0.16 -0.64
C ILE A 186 -1.99 -0.05 0.88
N LEU A 187 -0.83 0.13 1.52
CA LEU A 187 -0.68 0.16 2.98
C LEU A 187 -0.95 1.53 3.63
N HIS A 188 -1.45 2.53 2.90
CA HIS A 188 -1.78 3.86 3.45
C HIS A 188 -3.15 4.33 2.98
N GLY A 189 -3.77 5.32 3.60
CA GLY A 189 -5.08 5.87 3.18
C GLY A 189 -5.05 6.64 1.85
N PRO A 190 -6.21 7.14 1.37
CA PRO A 190 -7.54 6.99 1.95
C PRO A 190 -8.10 5.56 1.79
N TRP A 191 -8.94 5.10 2.73
CA TRP A 191 -9.48 3.73 2.75
C TRP A 191 -10.80 3.63 1.99
N THR A 192 -10.71 3.33 0.69
CA THR A 192 -11.87 3.00 -0.15
C THR A 192 -12.15 1.50 -0.12
N GLN A 193 -13.39 1.07 -0.40
CA GLN A 193 -13.74 -0.36 -0.45
C GLN A 193 -12.81 -1.16 -1.37
N ASP A 194 -12.58 -0.68 -2.60
CA ASP A 194 -11.65 -1.31 -3.57
C ASP A 194 -10.23 -1.53 -2.99
N LYS A 195 -9.80 -0.66 -2.09
CA LYS A 195 -8.48 -0.73 -1.48
C LYS A 195 -8.46 -1.75 -0.35
N VAL A 196 -9.52 -1.80 0.45
CA VAL A 196 -9.74 -2.81 1.49
C VAL A 196 -9.82 -4.19 0.86
N ASP A 197 -10.56 -4.34 -0.25
CA ASP A 197 -10.65 -5.60 -1.00
C ASP A 197 -9.27 -6.02 -1.51
N PHE A 198 -8.51 -5.08 -2.10
CA PHE A 198 -7.17 -5.38 -2.56
C PHE A 198 -6.21 -5.75 -1.41
N LEU A 199 -6.33 -5.08 -0.25
CA LEU A 199 -5.59 -5.45 0.97
C LEU A 199 -5.96 -6.85 1.45
N ALA A 200 -7.25 -7.21 1.44
CA ALA A 200 -7.73 -8.52 1.86
C ALA A 200 -7.11 -9.64 1.01
N LEU A 201 -6.99 -9.44 -0.31
CA LEU A 201 -6.28 -10.38 -1.18
C LEU A 201 -4.81 -10.51 -0.81
N MET A 202 -4.11 -9.39 -0.59
CA MET A 202 -2.69 -9.43 -0.23
C MET A 202 -2.44 -9.96 1.18
N ALA A 203 -3.44 -9.88 2.08
CA ALA A 203 -3.37 -10.37 3.45
C ALA A 203 -3.63 -11.89 3.58
N VAL A 204 -3.96 -12.60 2.49
CA VAL A 204 -4.30 -14.05 2.50
C VAL A 204 -3.24 -14.91 3.19
N THR A 205 -1.97 -14.58 3.02
CA THR A 205 -0.84 -15.34 3.57
C THR A 205 -0.43 -14.89 4.97
N GLU A 206 -1.09 -13.85 5.50
CA GLU A 206 -0.81 -13.21 6.80
C GLU A 206 0.69 -12.99 7.04
N PRO A 207 1.38 -12.29 6.10
CA PRO A 207 2.82 -12.16 6.17
C PRO A 207 3.20 -11.23 7.31
N ASP A 208 4.23 -11.59 8.05
CA ASP A 208 4.79 -10.76 9.12
C ASP A 208 5.66 -9.65 8.50
N LEU A 209 5.03 -8.53 8.14
CA LEU A 209 5.71 -7.46 7.41
C LEU A 209 6.90 -6.87 8.18
N PRO A 210 6.83 -6.60 9.49
CA PRO A 210 7.98 -6.10 10.23
C PRO A 210 9.20 -7.00 10.17
N SER A 211 9.04 -8.33 10.15
CA SER A 211 10.16 -9.27 10.05
C SER A 211 10.66 -9.45 8.62
N LEU A 212 9.79 -9.37 7.62
CA LEU A 212 10.18 -9.46 6.20
C LEU A 212 10.82 -8.18 5.67
N SER A 213 10.30 -7.01 6.05
CA SER A 213 10.77 -5.71 5.57
C SER A 213 10.41 -4.59 6.55
N PRO A 214 11.40 -3.97 7.23
CA PRO A 214 11.16 -2.86 8.15
C PRO A 214 10.36 -1.70 7.53
N ILE A 215 10.60 -1.42 6.24
CA ILE A 215 9.89 -0.37 5.48
C ILE A 215 8.40 -0.70 5.35
N HIS A 216 8.05 -1.96 5.10
CA HIS A 216 6.65 -2.38 5.00
C HIS A 216 5.99 -2.44 6.39
N GLY A 217 6.74 -2.82 7.43
CA GLY A 217 6.28 -2.75 8.81
C GLY A 217 5.92 -1.33 9.22
N GLU A 218 6.79 -0.35 8.95
CA GLU A 218 6.52 1.08 9.21
C GLU A 218 5.33 1.58 8.39
N ALA A 219 5.27 1.23 7.10
CA ALA A 219 4.16 1.62 6.24
C ALA A 219 2.82 1.05 6.74
N ALA A 220 2.78 -0.21 7.18
CA ALA A 220 1.60 -0.83 7.76
C ALA A 220 1.20 -0.19 9.09
N TYR A 221 2.16 0.19 9.94
CA TYR A 221 1.88 0.94 11.18
C TYR A 221 1.26 2.30 10.88
N LEU A 222 1.86 3.08 9.96
CA LEU A 222 1.31 4.38 9.55
C LEU A 222 -0.06 4.23 8.90
N GLY A 223 -0.24 3.21 8.05
CA GLY A 223 -1.55 2.84 7.52
C GLY A 223 -2.57 2.57 8.61
N LEU A 224 -2.20 1.78 9.61
CA LEU A 224 -3.08 1.45 10.72
C LEU A 224 -3.49 2.70 11.49
N THR A 225 -2.55 3.61 11.78
CA THR A 225 -2.90 4.90 12.42
C THR A 225 -3.90 5.71 11.62
N GLN A 226 -3.78 5.73 10.29
CA GLN A 226 -4.72 6.42 9.40
C GLN A 226 -6.08 5.70 9.36
N ALA A 227 -6.10 4.37 9.34
CA ALA A 227 -7.34 3.58 9.34
C ALA A 227 -8.15 3.76 10.63
N VAL A 228 -7.45 3.83 11.76
CA VAL A 228 -8.04 4.17 13.07
C VAL A 228 -8.62 5.58 13.04
N ALA A 229 -7.87 6.57 12.53
CA ALA A 229 -8.36 7.95 12.43
C ALA A 229 -9.58 8.10 11.50
N GLU A 230 -9.62 7.35 10.40
CA GLU A 230 -10.75 7.32 9.46
C GLU A 230 -11.93 6.46 9.96
N ARG A 231 -11.77 5.71 11.06
CA ARG A 231 -12.76 4.73 11.60
C ARG A 231 -13.14 3.64 10.59
N SER A 232 -12.17 3.24 9.78
CA SER A 232 -12.37 2.19 8.79
C SER A 232 -12.08 0.83 9.41
N PHE A 233 -13.08 0.22 10.05
CA PHE A 233 -12.97 -1.09 10.70
C PHE A 233 -12.39 -2.15 9.76
N ASP A 234 -12.85 -2.23 8.51
CA ASP A 234 -12.38 -3.25 7.57
C ASP A 234 -10.90 -3.07 7.22
N ALA A 235 -10.45 -1.82 7.05
CA ALA A 235 -9.03 -1.52 6.81
C ALA A 235 -8.17 -1.87 8.03
N VAL A 236 -8.64 -1.58 9.25
CA VAL A 236 -7.97 -2.02 10.50
C VAL A 236 -7.87 -3.54 10.52
N ALA A 237 -8.98 -4.24 10.28
CA ALA A 237 -9.02 -5.69 10.29
C ALA A 237 -8.03 -6.32 9.28
N GLN A 238 -7.95 -5.80 8.06
CA GLN A 238 -6.99 -6.30 7.07
C GLN A 238 -5.54 -5.89 7.39
N LEU A 239 -5.30 -4.68 7.92
CA LEU A 239 -3.95 -4.23 8.26
C LEU A 239 -3.32 -5.03 9.40
N LEU A 240 -4.12 -5.44 10.38
CA LEU A 240 -3.65 -6.26 11.50
C LEU A 240 -3.18 -7.66 11.06
N ARG A 241 -3.68 -8.19 9.93
CA ARG A 241 -3.22 -9.47 9.37
C ARG A 241 -1.78 -9.43 8.86
N PHE A 242 -1.24 -8.23 8.61
CA PHE A 242 0.16 -8.00 8.26
C PHE A 242 1.10 -7.92 9.47
N LYS A 243 0.57 -8.20 10.66
CA LYS A 243 1.25 -8.24 11.94
C LYS A 243 2.04 -6.97 12.32
N PRO A 244 1.47 -5.74 12.16
CA PRO A 244 2.16 -4.53 12.56
C PRO A 244 2.41 -4.48 14.07
N SER A 245 3.41 -3.71 14.50
CA SER A 245 3.71 -3.46 15.91
C SER A 245 2.66 -2.51 16.51
N VAL A 246 1.68 -3.03 17.24
CA VAL A 246 0.67 -2.21 17.93
C VAL A 246 1.17 -1.86 19.32
N ASP A 247 1.25 -0.57 19.63
CA ASP A 247 1.70 -0.02 20.90
C ASP A 247 0.57 0.68 21.67
N THR A 248 0.84 1.04 22.92
CA THR A 248 -0.11 1.78 23.77
C THR A 248 -0.56 3.10 23.13
N GLU A 249 0.33 3.76 22.38
CA GLU A 249 0.01 5.00 21.67
C GLU A 249 -1.05 4.80 20.58
N MET A 250 -1.03 3.69 19.84
CA MET A 250 -2.09 3.35 18.88
C MET A 250 -3.46 3.24 19.58
N LEU A 251 -3.50 2.58 20.75
CA LEU A 251 -4.73 2.42 21.53
C LEU A 251 -5.20 3.76 22.11
N ARG A 252 -4.27 4.59 22.62
CA ARG A 252 -4.57 5.96 23.06
C ARG A 252 -5.14 6.80 21.93
N LYS A 253 -4.56 6.75 20.72
CA LYS A 253 -5.10 7.46 19.55
C LYS A 253 -6.51 7.00 19.19
N ALA A 254 -6.80 5.70 19.28
CA ALA A 254 -8.13 5.18 18.98
C ALA A 254 -9.20 5.66 20.00
N VAL A 255 -8.81 5.84 21.26
CA VAL A 255 -9.73 6.18 22.36
C VAL A 255 -9.85 7.69 22.60
N ILE A 256 -8.72 8.40 22.62
CA ILE A 256 -8.60 9.77 23.13
C ILE A 256 -8.58 10.79 21.97
N ASP A 257 -7.73 10.56 20.96
CA ASP A 257 -7.47 11.56 19.92
C ASP A 257 -8.52 11.53 18.79
N ASN A 258 -9.14 10.37 18.58
CA ASN A 258 -10.16 10.15 17.55
C ASN A 258 -11.54 9.98 18.17
N VAL A 259 -12.57 10.01 17.32
CA VAL A 259 -13.93 9.66 17.74
C VAL A 259 -13.95 8.19 18.13
N PHE A 260 -14.27 7.93 19.40
CA PHE A 260 -14.30 6.60 19.99
C PHE A 260 -15.17 5.63 19.18
N ASP A 261 -14.58 4.52 18.77
CA ASP A 261 -15.23 3.45 18.02
C ASP A 261 -14.96 2.11 18.71
N ARG A 262 -16.03 1.48 19.23
CA ARG A 262 -15.95 0.25 20.01
C ARG A 262 -15.35 -0.89 19.21
N ASP A 263 -15.71 -1.02 17.93
CA ASP A 263 -15.31 -2.15 17.11
C ASP A 263 -13.82 -2.06 16.76
N VAL A 264 -13.34 -0.86 16.44
CA VAL A 264 -11.91 -0.61 16.20
C VAL A 264 -11.09 -0.84 17.47
N VAL A 265 -11.50 -0.29 18.61
CA VAL A 265 -10.79 -0.44 19.90
C VAL A 265 -10.74 -1.90 20.34
N LEU A 266 -11.86 -2.63 20.24
CA LEU A 266 -11.92 -4.05 20.56
C LEU A 266 -10.97 -4.85 19.65
N LYS A 267 -10.98 -4.59 18.34
CA LYS A 267 -10.14 -5.31 17.38
C LYS A 267 -8.64 -5.08 17.64
N LEU A 268 -8.25 -3.85 17.96
CA LEU A 268 -6.87 -3.51 18.34
C LEU A 268 -6.46 -4.21 19.64
N ALA A 269 -7.34 -4.20 20.64
CA ALA A 269 -7.08 -4.82 21.93
C ALA A 269 -6.95 -6.35 21.82
N ASP A 270 -7.86 -7.01 21.09
CA ASP A 270 -7.80 -8.46 20.82
C ASP A 270 -6.49 -8.85 20.12
N TYR A 271 -6.12 -8.10 19.09
CA TYR A 271 -4.87 -8.33 18.36
C TYR A 271 -3.63 -8.12 19.25
N ALA A 272 -3.62 -7.09 20.09
CA ALA A 272 -2.52 -6.82 21.01
C ALA A 272 -2.32 -7.96 22.02
N VAL A 273 -3.40 -8.51 22.59
CA VAL A 273 -3.34 -9.68 23.47
C VAL A 273 -2.81 -10.90 22.71
N GLN A 274 -3.32 -11.17 21.50
CA GLN A 274 -2.84 -12.27 20.68
C GLN A 274 -1.33 -12.18 20.42
N ARG A 275 -0.83 -11.01 20.02
CA ARG A 275 0.61 -10.80 19.74
C ARG A 275 1.49 -10.95 20.98
N GLN A 276 1.02 -10.49 22.14
CA GLN A 276 1.75 -10.65 23.39
C GLN A 276 1.82 -12.12 23.83
N GLN A 277 0.78 -12.92 23.56
CA GLN A 277 0.78 -14.36 23.83
C GLN A 277 1.68 -15.15 22.86
N GLU A 278 1.74 -14.73 21.59
CA GLU A 278 2.63 -15.35 20.58
C GLU A 278 4.11 -15.01 20.80
N SER A 279 4.43 -13.87 21.42
CA SER A 279 5.80 -13.41 21.64
C SER A 279 6.43 -14.05 22.89
N ILE A 280 7.18 -15.14 22.70
CA ILE A 280 7.97 -15.79 23.76
C ILE A 280 9.16 -14.91 24.18
N SER A 281 9.60 -13.96 23.35
CA SER A 281 10.67 -13.00 23.65
C SER A 281 10.12 -11.59 23.96
N SER A 282 10.68 -10.99 25.01
CA SER A 282 10.23 -9.74 25.64
C SER A 282 10.56 -8.45 24.87
N GLU A 283 10.87 -8.52 23.57
CA GLU A 283 11.41 -7.37 22.80
C GLU A 283 10.37 -6.55 22.03
N MET A 284 9.13 -7.02 21.91
CA MET A 284 8.07 -6.25 21.24
C MET A 284 7.45 -5.22 22.20
N PRO A 285 7.18 -3.96 21.77
CA PRO A 285 6.44 -3.00 22.57
C PRO A 285 5.07 -3.57 22.90
N ALA A 286 4.89 -3.90 24.18
CA ALA A 286 3.66 -4.40 24.72
C ALA A 286 2.66 -3.25 24.91
N VAL A 287 1.41 -3.45 24.50
CA VAL A 287 0.30 -2.58 24.89
C VAL A 287 0.11 -2.69 26.40
N ASP A 288 0.15 -1.54 27.07
CA ASP A 288 -0.14 -1.41 28.50
C ASP A 288 -1.63 -1.15 28.70
N PHE A 289 -2.37 -2.19 29.09
CA PHE A 289 -3.80 -2.09 29.40
C PHE A 289 -4.09 -1.37 30.74
N LEU A 290 -3.06 -1.11 31.55
CA LEU A 290 -3.14 -0.33 32.79
C LEU A 290 -2.76 1.15 32.59
N ASP A 291 -2.70 1.57 31.33
CA ASP A 291 -2.29 2.93 30.97
C ASP A 291 -3.16 4.02 31.64
N PRO A 292 -2.59 4.92 32.46
CA PRO A 292 -3.36 5.90 33.21
C PRO A 292 -4.20 6.83 32.35
N ALA A 293 -3.78 7.14 31.11
CA ALA A 293 -4.53 8.03 30.24
C ALA A 293 -5.82 7.38 29.74
N LEU A 294 -5.78 6.10 29.37
CA LEU A 294 -6.96 5.33 28.97
C LEU A 294 -7.96 5.20 30.12
N TRP A 295 -7.49 4.92 31.33
CA TRP A 295 -8.33 4.80 32.53
C TRP A 295 -8.95 6.14 32.95
N ALA A 296 -8.17 7.23 32.92
CA ALA A 296 -8.68 8.56 33.21
C ALA A 296 -9.74 9.02 32.18
N TRP A 297 -9.57 8.65 30.91
CA TRP A 297 -10.59 8.87 29.88
C TRP A 297 -11.86 8.08 30.21
N ALA A 298 -11.73 6.78 30.52
CA ALA A 298 -12.87 5.92 30.83
C ALA A 298 -13.69 6.43 32.03
N GLU A 299 -13.01 6.87 33.10
CA GLU A 299 -13.66 7.43 34.29
C GLU A 299 -14.36 8.77 34.00
N ARG A 300 -13.73 9.66 33.23
CA ARG A 300 -14.34 10.93 32.83
C ARG A 300 -15.59 10.71 31.98
N THR A 301 -15.53 9.80 31.03
CA THR A 301 -16.67 9.46 30.15
C THR A 301 -17.80 8.82 30.94
N ARG A 302 -17.48 7.95 31.89
CA ARG A 302 -18.47 7.36 32.81
C ARG A 302 -19.16 8.39 33.68
N ASN A 303 -18.43 9.39 34.19
CA ASN A 303 -19.01 10.47 34.99
C ASN A 303 -19.95 11.39 34.19
N ASN A 304 -19.89 11.33 32.86
CA ASN A 304 -20.79 12.04 31.95
C ASN A 304 -21.99 11.17 31.50
N ASP A 305 -22.28 10.06 32.20
CA ASP A 305 -23.34 9.09 31.88
C ASP A 305 -23.24 8.48 30.46
N ASP A 306 -22.02 8.30 29.94
CA ASP A 306 -21.78 7.56 28.69
C ASP A 306 -21.30 6.12 28.98
N ASP A 307 -22.10 5.16 28.52
CA ASP A 307 -21.85 3.71 28.58
C ASP A 307 -20.48 3.30 28.02
N ASN A 308 -19.89 4.11 27.13
CA ASN A 308 -18.56 3.88 26.58
C ASN A 308 -17.46 3.84 27.66
N GLY A 309 -17.59 4.64 28.71
CA GLY A 309 -16.62 4.68 29.81
C GLY A 309 -16.61 3.40 30.65
N GLU A 310 -17.80 2.87 30.96
CA GLU A 310 -17.93 1.59 31.64
C GLU A 310 -17.48 0.43 30.76
N TRP A 311 -17.89 0.42 29.48
CA TRP A 311 -17.47 -0.59 28.52
C TRP A 311 -15.94 -0.65 28.38
N LEU A 312 -15.28 0.49 28.20
CA LEU A 312 -13.81 0.53 28.05
C LEU A 312 -13.11 0.06 29.32
N SER A 313 -13.59 0.48 30.50
CA SER A 313 -13.04 0.03 31.78
C SER A 313 -13.11 -1.49 31.94
N ASN A 314 -14.24 -2.09 31.53
CA ASN A 314 -14.42 -3.55 31.58
C ASN A 314 -13.52 -4.26 30.56
N LEU A 315 -13.39 -3.72 29.35
CA LEU A 315 -12.49 -4.24 28.32
C LEU A 315 -11.03 -4.23 28.79
N LEU A 316 -10.52 -3.11 29.30
CA LEU A 316 -9.14 -2.99 29.77
C LEU A 316 -8.83 -3.97 30.91
N LYS A 317 -9.76 -4.12 31.86
CA LYS A 317 -9.65 -5.12 32.94
C LYS A 317 -9.56 -6.54 32.38
N ASP A 318 -10.45 -6.89 31.46
CA ASP A 318 -10.49 -8.22 30.86
C ASP A 318 -9.18 -8.53 30.10
N LYS A 319 -8.73 -7.62 29.24
CA LYS A 319 -7.49 -7.80 28.47
C LYS A 319 -6.25 -7.84 29.35
N SER A 320 -6.16 -7.01 30.40
CA SER A 320 -5.05 -7.08 31.36
C SER A 320 -4.93 -8.45 32.05
N ARG A 321 -6.07 -9.11 32.32
CA ARG A 321 -6.10 -10.44 32.95
C ARG A 321 -5.65 -11.53 31.98
N GLN A 322 -5.93 -11.38 30.70
CA GLN A 322 -5.52 -12.32 29.65
C GLN A 322 -4.03 -12.25 29.33
N VAL A 323 -3.42 -11.07 29.53
CA VAL A 323 -1.99 -10.83 29.27
C VAL A 323 -1.11 -11.20 30.45
N GLN A 324 -1.61 -11.10 31.69
CA GLN A 324 -0.88 -11.59 32.86
C GLN A 324 -0.93 -13.14 32.88
N PRO A 325 0.19 -13.84 32.60
CA PRO A 325 0.20 -15.29 32.76
C PRO A 325 -0.06 -15.63 34.23
N GLN A 326 -0.94 -16.61 34.46
CA GLN A 326 -1.16 -17.23 35.77
C GLN A 326 0.18 -17.72 36.35
N THR A 327 0.82 -16.88 37.14
CA THR A 327 2.05 -17.17 37.89
C THR A 327 1.77 -18.05 39.13
N ARG A 328 0.74 -18.93 39.08
CA ARG A 328 0.28 -19.67 40.28
C ARG A 328 0.08 -21.17 40.14
N SER A 329 0.38 -21.81 39.02
CA SER A 329 0.13 -23.25 38.85
C SER A 329 1.40 -24.12 38.77
N ALA A 330 2.51 -23.68 39.39
CA ALA A 330 3.70 -24.51 39.56
C ALA A 330 4.41 -24.20 40.90
N GLN A 331 3.67 -24.31 42.00
CA GLN A 331 4.26 -24.56 43.31
C GLN A 331 3.65 -25.87 43.81
N GLN A 332 4.17 -26.98 43.29
CA GLN A 332 4.08 -28.26 44.00
C GLN A 332 4.94 -28.13 45.26
N PRO A 333 4.39 -28.37 46.46
CA PRO A 333 5.20 -28.48 47.65
C PRO A 333 6.07 -29.74 47.52
N ALA A 334 7.38 -29.53 47.66
CA ALA A 334 8.29 -30.59 48.02
C ALA A 334 8.07 -30.89 49.51
N ASP A 335 7.09 -31.75 49.79
CA ASP A 335 7.02 -32.49 51.05
C ASP A 335 7.68 -33.85 50.76
N ASP A 336 8.91 -34.03 51.24
CA ASP A 336 9.19 -34.73 52.49
C ASP A 336 8.66 -36.18 52.48
N ASP A 337 9.54 -37.10 52.07
CA ASP A 337 9.61 -38.41 52.69
C ASP A 337 11.06 -38.93 52.60
N ALA A 338 11.85 -38.42 53.54
CA ALA A 338 12.96 -39.17 54.10
C ALA A 338 12.47 -39.75 55.44
N ASN A 339 12.12 -41.04 55.47
CA ASN A 339 12.44 -41.88 56.63
C ASN A 339 12.29 -43.38 56.34
N MET A 340 13.36 -44.08 56.70
CA MET A 340 13.48 -45.45 57.25
C MET A 340 12.88 -46.65 56.51
#